data_AF-A0A6C0PBP4-F1
#
_entry.id   AF-A0A6C0PBP4-F1
#
_cell.length_a   1.000
_cell.length_b   1.000
_cell.length_c   1.000
_cell.angle_alpha   90.00
_cell.angle_beta   90.00
_cell.angle_gamma   90.00
#
_symmetry.space_group_name_H-M   'P 1'
#
loop_
_entity.id
_entity.type
_entity.pdbx_description
1 polymer ?
#
loop_
_entity_poly.entity_id
_entity_poly.type
_entity_poly.pdbx_seq_one_letter_code
_entity_poly.pdbx_strand_id
1 'polypeptide(L)' 'MIDGLKKQTQDAGLIAAITALMGVQKEFLQAGLDEMKAKYGSIDAFIEKGLGVTKEERANLKAMYLE' A
#
# COMPACT_ATOMS: atom_id res chain seq x y z
N MET A 1 15.02 1.50 -14.95
CA MET A 1 15.69 2.20 -13.83
C MET A 1 16.62 1.29 -13.04
N ILE A 2 16.17 0.15 -12.49
CA ILE A 2 17.03 -0.79 -11.73
C ILE A 2 18.25 -1.28 -12.54
N ASP A 3 18.09 -1.51 -13.86
CA ASP A 3 19.17 -1.95 -14.75
C ASP A 3 20.32 -0.92 -14.87
N GLY A 4 20.00 0.37 -14.85
CA GLY A 4 21.01 1.44 -14.88
C GLY A 4 21.82 1.54 -13.58
N LEU A 5 21.15 1.30 -12.44
CA LEU A 5 21.80 1.24 -11.12
C LEU A 5 22.80 0.07 -11.02
N LYS A 6 22.46 -1.10 -11.56
CA LYS A 6 23.37 -2.27 -11.60
C LYS A 6 24.64 -2.02 -12.41
N LYS A 7 24.59 -1.14 -13.41
CA LYS A 7 25.76 -0.74 -14.21
C LYS A 7 26.65 0.29 -13.51
N GLN A 8 26.09 1.05 -12.57
CA GLN A 8 26.79 2.13 -11.88
C GLN A 8 27.34 1.71 -10.50
N THR A 9 26.81 0.65 -9.90
CA THR A 9 27.33 0.05 -8.66
C THR A 9 27.22 -1.47 -8.67
N GLN A 10 28.25 -2.17 -8.18
CA GLN A 10 28.24 -3.62 -7.96
C GLN A 10 27.79 -3.99 -6.53
N ASP A 11 27.43 -2.99 -5.72
CA ASP A 11 27.01 -3.20 -4.35
C ASP A 11 25.61 -3.83 -4.33
N ALA A 12 25.59 -5.14 -4.13
CA ALA A 12 24.37 -5.94 -4.12
C ALA A 12 23.40 -5.50 -3.01
N GLY A 13 23.92 -4.99 -1.90
CA GLY A 13 23.11 -4.46 -0.79
C GLY A 13 22.36 -3.18 -1.20
N LEU A 14 23.05 -2.24 -1.84
CA LEU A 14 22.43 -1.00 -2.33
C LEU A 14 21.38 -1.28 -3.41
N ILE A 15 21.66 -2.19 -4.35
CA ILE A 15 20.70 -2.57 -5.40
C ILE A 15 19.46 -3.22 -4.78
N ALA A 16 19.62 -4.12 -3.80
CA ALA A 16 18.50 -4.75 -3.12
C ALA A 16 17.66 -3.72 -2.35
N ALA A 17 18.29 -2.79 -1.64
CA ALA A 17 17.59 -1.73 -0.92
C ALA A 17 16.80 -0.82 -1.87
N ILE A 18 17.39 -0.37 -2.99
CA ILE A 18 16.69 0.47 -3.96
C ILE A 18 15.58 -0.32 -4.68
N THR A 19 15.78 -1.62 -4.92
CA THR A 19 14.74 -2.49 -5.47
C THR A 19 13.59 -2.68 -4.49
N ALA A 20 13.87 -2.81 -3.20
CA ALA A 20 12.85 -2.91 -2.15
C ALA A 20 12.10 -1.58 -1.95
N LEU A 21 12.80 -0.44 -2.07
CA LEU A 21 12.20 0.90 -1.98
C LEU A 21 11.34 1.26 -3.21
N MET A 22 11.78 0.86 -4.41
CA MET A 22 11.00 1.09 -5.65
C MET A 22 9.98 -0.02 -5.92
N GLY A 23 10.08 -1.16 -5.24
CA GLY A 23 9.14 -2.25 -5.29
C GLY A 23 8.05 -2.08 -4.24
N VAL A 24 6.87 -2.63 -4.52
CA VAL A 24 5.85 -2.82 -3.49
C VAL A 24 6.14 -4.13 -2.77
N GLN A 25 6.76 -4.06 -1.58
CA GLN A 25 6.84 -5.24 -0.73
C GLN A 25 5.52 -5.44 0.02
N LYS A 26 5.06 -6.70 0.07
CA LYS A 26 3.86 -7.10 0.83
C LYS A 26 3.89 -6.61 2.27
N GLU A 27 5.09 -6.58 2.87
CA GLU A 27 5.32 -6.15 4.25
C GLU A 27 4.95 -4.68 4.46
N PHE A 28 5.22 -3.79 3.51
CA PHE A 28 4.78 -2.38 3.60
C PHE A 28 3.26 -2.25 3.54
N LEU A 29 2.62 -3.06 2.70
CA LEU A 29 1.17 -3.11 2.58
C LEU A 29 0.53 -3.66 3.84
N GLN A 30 1.09 -4.73 4.42
CA GLN A 30 0.66 -5.27 5.70
C GLN A 30 0.88 -4.29 6.85
N ALA A 31 2.04 -3.64 6.93
CA ALA A 31 2.31 -2.64 7.96
C ALA A 31 1.33 -1.46 7.86
N GLY A 32 1.03 -1.00 6.64
CA GLY A 32 0.02 0.02 6.41
C GLY A 32 -1.38 -0.43 6.84
N LEU A 33 -1.78 -1.66 6.51
CA LEU A 33 -3.07 -2.22 6.94
C LEU A 33 -3.16 -2.42 8.45
N ASP A 34 -2.06 -2.80 9.09
CA ASP A 34 -1.96 -2.99 10.54
C ASP A 34 -2.05 -1.65 11.27
N GLU A 35 -1.32 -0.63 10.79
CA GLU A 35 -1.41 0.74 11.28
C GLU A 35 -2.82 1.33 11.06
N MET A 36 -3.47 1.05 9.92
CA MET A 36 -4.87 1.43 9.69
C MET A 36 -5.81 0.77 10.71
N LYS A 37 -5.63 -0.52 11.00
CA LYS A 37 -6.40 -1.21 12.05
C LYS A 37 -6.07 -0.67 13.45
N ALA A 38 -4.82 -0.31 13.74
CA ALA A 38 -4.42 0.24 15.02
C ALA A 38 -4.99 1.65 15.26
N LYS A 39 -4.95 2.52 14.25
CA LYS A 39 -5.43 3.91 14.34
C LYS A 39 -6.96 4.05 14.21
N TYR A 40 -7.58 3.23 13.35
CA TYR A 40 -9.01 3.33 13.05
C TYR A 40 -9.83 2.16 13.59
N GLY A 41 -9.20 1.13 14.15
CA GLY A 41 -9.86 -0.07 14.70
C GLY A 41 -10.26 -1.10 13.63
N SER A 42 -10.60 -0.66 12.42
CA SER A 42 -10.99 -1.53 11.30
C SER A 42 -10.85 -0.83 9.96
N ILE A 43 -10.72 -1.63 8.88
CA ILE A 43 -10.73 -1.12 7.51
C ILE A 43 -12.03 -0.35 7.22
N ASP A 44 -13.17 -0.79 7.77
CA ASP A 44 -14.46 -0.05 7.68
C ASP A 44 -14.36 1.35 8.24
N ALA A 45 -13.88 1.47 9.48
CA ALA A 45 -13.71 2.74 10.13
C ALA A 45 -12.63 3.63 9.45
N PHE A 46 -11.62 3.04 8.81
CA PHE A 46 -10.69 3.79 7.95
C PHE A 46 -11.39 4.32 6.69
N ILE A 47 -12.26 3.53 6.05
CA ILE A 47 -13.02 3.99 4.88
C ILE A 47 -14.03 5.08 5.28
N GLU A 48 -14.72 4.91 6.42
CA GLU A 48 -15.69 5.90 6.92
C GLU A 48 -15.03 7.17 7.48
N LYS A 49 -14.00 7.04 8.34
CA LYS A 49 -13.37 8.19 9.02
C LYS A 49 -12.08 8.69 8.39
N GLY A 50 -11.32 7.82 7.74
CA GLY A 50 -10.05 8.16 7.10
C GLY A 50 -10.23 8.67 5.68
N LEU A 51 -11.07 7.98 4.89
CA LEU A 51 -11.43 8.39 3.53
C LEU A 51 -12.68 9.26 3.46
N GLY A 52 -13.48 9.32 4.52
CA GLY A 52 -14.73 10.10 4.56
C GLY A 52 -15.88 9.49 3.75
N VAL A 53 -15.75 8.21 3.38
CA VAL A 53 -16.71 7.51 2.53
C VAL A 53 -17.85 6.98 3.39
N THR A 54 -19.06 7.47 3.15
CA THR A 54 -20.26 7.00 3.86
C THR A 54 -20.64 5.58 3.44
N LYS A 55 -21.45 4.90 4.26
CA LYS A 55 -21.96 3.55 3.93
C LYS A 55 -22.67 3.48 2.58
N GLU A 56 -23.38 4.55 2.19
CA GLU A 56 -24.03 4.66 0.88
C GLU A 56 -23.01 4.70 -0.27
N GLU A 57 -22.00 5.57 -0.20
CA GLU A 57 -20.93 5.60 -1.20
C GLU A 57 -20.20 4.27 -1.30
N ARG A 58 -19.97 3.61 -0.16
CA ARG A 58 -19.33 2.29 -0.13
C ARG A 58 -20.19 1.20 -0.78
N ALA A 59 -21.51 1.24 -0.60
CA ALA A 59 -22.43 0.34 -1.27
C ALA A 59 -22.44 0.60 -2.78
N ASN A 60 -22.39 1.87 -3.19
CA ASN A 60 -22.31 2.28 -4.59
C ASN A 60 -21.00 1.80 -5.25
N LEU A 61 -19.87 2.02 -4.59
CA LEU A 61 -18.56 1.51 -5.03
C LEU A 61 -18.55 -0.02 -5.09
N LYS A 62 -19.16 -0.72 -4.12
CA LYS A 62 -19.27 -2.17 -4.16
C LYS A 62 -20.09 -2.65 -5.35
N ALA A 63 -21.21 -2.00 -5.66
CA ALA A 63 -21.98 -2.32 -6.85
C ALA A 63 -21.11 -2.13 -8.10
N MET A 64 -20.49 -0.96 -8.23
CA MET A 64 -19.75 -0.57 -9.44
C MET A 64 -18.46 -1.39 -9.70
N TYR A 65 -17.82 -1.95 -8.67
CA TYR A 65 -16.53 -2.67 -8.79
C TYR A 65 -16.62 -4.18 -8.54
N LEU A 66 -17.75 -4.72 -8.09
CA LEU A 66 -17.94 -6.17 -7.84
C LEU A 66 -18.94 -6.83 -8.81
N GLU A 67 -19.31 -6.16 -9.89
CA GLU A 67 -20.06 -6.72 -11.02
C GLU A 67 -19.18 -7.56 -11.97
#